data_AF-A0A250FRP1-F1
#
_entry.id   AF-A0A250FRP1-F1
#
_cell.length_a   1.000
_cell.length_b   1.000
_cell.length_c   1.000
_cell.angle_alpha   90.00
_cell.angle_beta   90.00
_cell.angle_gamma   90.00
#
_symmetry.space_group_name_H-M   'P 1'
#
loop_
_entity.id
_entity.type
_entity.pdbx_description
1 polymer ?
#
loop_
_entity_poly.entity_id
_entity_poly.type
_entity_poly.pdbx_seq_one_letter_code
_entity_poly.pdbx_strand_id
1 'polypeptide(L)' 'MLKICMIILGGGFAINTHAIEPHIGLSVFNFVDAKIGYAVAFRENPVFEGFTLRLAINSFDK' A
#
# COMPACT_ATOMS: atom_id res chain seq x y z
N MET A 1 -8.26 -20.34 23.28
CA MET A 1 -7.16 -19.45 22.85
C MET A 1 -7.76 -18.35 21.98
N LEU A 2 -8.00 -17.17 22.55
CA LEU A 2 -8.53 -16.03 21.80
C LEU A 2 -7.42 -15.56 20.84
N LYS A 3 -7.48 -15.95 19.55
CA LYS A 3 -6.62 -15.36 18.51
C LYS A 3 -7.08 -13.91 18.36
N ILE A 4 -6.44 -13.00 19.09
CA ILE A 4 -6.54 -11.57 18.80
C ILE A 4 -6.12 -11.44 17.33
N CYS A 5 -6.97 -10.92 16.45
CA CYS A 5 -6.60 -10.52 15.10
C CYS A 5 -6.28 -9.03 15.16
N MET A 6 -5.00 -8.67 15.13
CA MET A 6 -4.61 -7.26 15.08
C MET A 6 -4.71 -6.80 13.64
N ILE A 7 -5.79 -6.07 13.38
CA ILE A 7 -6.08 -5.43 12.10
C ILE A 7 -5.63 -3.98 12.22
N ILE A 8 -4.62 -3.59 11.44
CA ILE A 8 -4.11 -2.22 11.42
C ILE A 8 -4.62 -1.54 10.16
N LEU A 9 -5.41 -0.49 10.33
CA LEU A 9 -5.75 0.44 9.27
C LEU A 9 -4.67 1.52 9.22
N GLY A 10 -4.05 1.72 8.06
CA GLY A 10 -2.96 2.66 7.88
C GLY A 10 -3.04 3.37 6.53
N GLY A 11 -2.73 4.66 6.54
CA GLY A 11 -2.53 5.47 5.35
C GLY A 11 -1.05 5.81 5.17
N GLY A 12 -0.63 6.09 3.94
CA GLY A 12 0.72 6.56 3.63
C GLY A 12 0.79 7.19 2.25
N PHE A 13 1.94 7.75 1.95
CA PHE A 13 2.26 8.29 0.63
C PHE A 13 3.52 7.61 0.13
N ALA A 14 3.47 7.09 -1.09
CA ALA A 14 4.67 6.76 -1.84
C ALA A 14 5.00 7.94 -2.76
N ILE A 15 6.23 8.42 -2.70
CA ILE A 15 6.70 9.51 -3.54
C ILE A 15 7.88 8.97 -4.34
N ASN A 16 7.82 9.13 -5.65
CA ASN A 16 8.92 8.85 -6.54
C ASN A 16 9.19 10.09 -7.41
N THR A 17 10.23 10.06 -8.24
CA THR A 17 10.62 11.20 -9.09
C THR A 17 9.54 11.60 -10.11
N HIS A 18 8.55 10.73 -10.38
CA HIS A 18 7.57 10.91 -11.44
C HIS A 18 6.12 11.07 -10.95
N ALA A 19 5.81 10.67 -9.72
CA ALA A 19 4.47 10.67 -9.17
C ALA A 19 4.45 10.66 -7.64
N ILE A 20 3.34 11.14 -7.08
CA ILE A 20 2.92 10.93 -5.70
C ILE A 20 1.73 9.97 -5.67
N GLU A 21 1.75 9.02 -4.75
CA GLU A 21 0.70 8.03 -4.59
C GLU A 21 0.25 7.99 -3.13
N PRO A 22 -0.78 8.76 -2.76
CA PRO A 22 -1.55 8.51 -1.55
C PRO A 22 -2.17 7.11 -1.60
N HIS A 23 -2.09 6.38 -0.49
CA HIS A 23 -2.72 5.07 -0.36
C HIS A 23 -3.21 4.81 1.06
N ILE A 24 -4.27 4.03 1.18
CA ILE A 24 -4.82 3.51 2.43
C ILE A 24 -4.86 2.00 2.37
N GLY A 25 -4.70 1.34 3.50
CA GLY A 25 -4.81 -0.10 3.52
C GLY A 25 -4.87 -0.73 4.89
N LEU A 26 -4.94 -2.05 4.82
CA LEU A 26 -5.15 -2.97 5.91
C LEU A 26 -3.94 -3.88 6.03
N SER A 27 -3.36 -3.95 7.21
CA SER A 27 -2.34 -4.94 7.54
C SER A 27 -2.86 -5.88 8.61
N VAL A 28 -2.73 -7.18 8.36
CA VAL A 28 -3.04 -8.26 9.31
C VAL A 28 -1.72 -8.78 9.84
N PHE A 29 -1.40 -8.45 11.10
CA PHE A 29 -0.19 -8.90 11.80
C PHE A 29 1.13 -8.74 11.05
N ASN A 30 1.24 -7.76 10.15
CA ASN A 30 2.37 -7.63 9.23
C ASN A 30 2.63 -8.87 8.35
N PHE A 31 1.73 -9.86 8.32
CA PHE A 31 1.84 -11.05 7.47
C PHE A 31 1.23 -10.79 6.09
N VAL A 32 0.07 -10.13 6.05
CA VAL A 32 -0.59 -9.70 4.81
C VAL A 32 -0.89 -8.22 4.90
N ASP A 33 -0.50 -7.47 3.88
CA ASP A 33 -0.77 -6.05 3.72
C ASP A 33 -1.47 -5.82 2.38
N ALA A 34 -2.65 -5.21 2.44
CA ALA A 34 -3.46 -4.88 1.28
C ALA A 34 -3.72 -3.37 1.28
N LYS A 35 -3.26 -2.66 0.25
CA LYS A 35 -3.43 -1.21 0.11
C LYS A 35 -4.06 -0.86 -1.23
N ILE A 36 -4.86 0.19 -1.23
CA ILE A 36 -5.40 0.84 -2.41
C ILE A 36 -4.94 2.29 -2.42
N GLY A 37 -4.63 2.81 -3.60
CA GLY A 37 -4.14 4.17 -3.76
C GLY A 37 -4.49 4.75 -5.13
N TYR A 38 -3.98 5.95 -5.36
CA TYR A 38 -4.09 6.61 -6.64
C TYR A 38 -2.81 7.40 -6.92
N ALA A 39 -2.07 7.01 -7.96
CA ALA A 39 -0.87 7.68 -8.38
C ALA A 39 -1.22 8.91 -9.22
N VAL A 40 -0.75 10.07 -8.78
CA VAL A 40 -0.84 11.35 -9.49
C VAL A 40 0.54 11.71 -10.00
N ALA A 41 0.69 11.82 -11.31
CA ALA A 41 1.97 12.13 -11.93
C ALA A 41 2.28 13.64 -11.90
N PHE A 42 3.57 13.97 -11.89
CA PHE A 42 4.03 15.36 -11.87
C PHE A 42 4.31 15.94 -13.26
N ARG A 43 4.14 15.16 -14.33
CA ARG A 43 4.50 15.55 -15.70
C ARG A 43 3.34 15.37 -16.66
N GLU A 44 3.35 16.13 -17.75
CA GLU A 44 2.48 15.90 -18.90
C GLU A 44 2.94 14.62 -19.64
N ASN A 45 2.00 13.70 -19.90
CA ASN A 45 2.21 12.35 -20.46
C ASN A 45 3.01 11.39 -19.55
N PRO A 46 2.45 10.98 -18.41
CA PRO A 46 3.09 10.01 -17.53
C PRO A 46 3.02 8.58 -18.09
N VAL A 47 4.02 7.78 -17.77
CA VAL A 47 4.02 6.33 -18.06
C VAL A 47 2.97 5.61 -17.21
N PHE A 48 2.67 6.15 -16.02
CA PHE A 48 1.67 5.61 -15.10
C PHE A 48 1.02 6.73 -14.28
N GLU A 49 -0.31 6.78 -14.32
CA GLU A 49 -1.18 7.62 -13.50
C GLU A 49 -2.49 6.86 -13.32
N GLY A 50 -3.03 6.82 -12.10
CA GLY A 50 -4.30 6.15 -11.83
C GLY A 50 -4.31 5.27 -10.59
N PHE A 51 -5.36 4.45 -10.48
CA PHE A 51 -5.61 3.58 -9.34
C PHE A 51 -4.50 2.55 -9.13
N THR A 52 -4.10 2.37 -7.88
CA THR A 52 -3.09 1.40 -7.47
C THR A 52 -3.66 0.39 -6.48
N LEU A 53 -3.24 -0.86 -6.62
CA LEU A 53 -3.56 -1.93 -5.68
C LEU A 53 -2.27 -2.65 -5.33
N ARG A 54 -1.99 -2.72 -4.03
CA ARG A 54 -0.77 -3.34 -3.50
C ARG A 54 -1.16 -4.47 -2.56
N LEU A 55 -0.66 -5.66 -2.85
CA LEU A 55 -0.77 -6.84 -2.02
C LEU A 55 0.64 -7.29 -1.67
N ALA A 56 0.98 -7.33 -0.39
CA ALA A 56 2.23 -7.86 0.10
C ALA A 56 1.95 -8.98 1.09
N ILE A 57 2.65 -10.11 0.91
CA ILE A 57 2.66 -11.23 1.85
C ILE A 57 4.08 -11.29 2.38
N ASN A 58 4.24 -10.96 3.66
CA ASN A 58 5.53 -11.04 4.32
C ASN A 58 5.66 -12.43 4.95
N SER A 59 6.56 -13.24 4.40
CA SER A 59 6.98 -14.50 5.02
C SER A 59 8.27 -14.25 5.79
N PHE A 60 8.19 -14.28 7.11
CA PHE A 60 9.37 -14.27 7.97
C PHE A 60 9.81 -15.72 8.15
N ASP A 61 10.73 -16.18 7.29
CA ASP A 61 11.45 -17.42 7.58
C ASP A 61 12.33 -17.19 8.81
N LYS A 62 12.43 -18.19 9.69
CA LYS A 62 13.02 -18.08 11.02
C LYS A 62 14.52 -18.31 10.99
#